data_AF-A0A917VQX9-F1
#
_entry.id   AF-A0A917VQX9-F1
#
_cell.length_a   1.000
_cell.length_b   1.000
_cell.length_c   1.000
_cell.angle_alpha   90.00
_cell.angle_beta   90.00
_cell.angle_gamma   90.00
#
_symmetry.space_group_name_H-M   'P 1'
#
loop_
_entity.id
_entity.type
_entity.pdbx_description
1 polymer ?
#
loop_
_entity_poly.entity_id
_entity_poly.type
_entity_poly.pdbx_seq_one_letter_code
_entity_poly.pdbx_strand_id
1 'polypeptide(L)'
;MESTMTSALSSVEKLLPGTDEMVGWLGEVFERIDWAEEEIQAAQKRHPGQAAWVWHGFSLLQPTHQRVEHELLFRAHCREILDRIAASKPTQPGTAAEVWAALSEAPMRAPLNTESVGLYFRMWQAAGLPPLEDNAGQLENYEAIAGSRIDDLEAESRRRLTALDRRFGAITCEGRHHGEPVECEFALAAIDAA
;
A
#
# COMPACT_ATOMS: atom_id res chain seq x y z
N MET A 1 4.72 27.03 -4.39
CA MET A 1 4.58 25.65 -3.87
C MET A 1 4.10 25.62 -2.40
N GLU A 2 4.03 26.77 -1.71
CA GLU A 2 3.46 26.89 -0.35
C GLU A 2 1.92 26.75 -0.31
N SER A 3 1.23 27.04 -1.41
CA SER A 3 -0.23 27.15 -1.44
C SER A 3 -0.97 25.82 -1.27
N THR A 4 -0.40 24.69 -1.72
CA THR A 4 -1.05 23.38 -1.64
C THR A 4 -0.87 22.72 -0.28
N MET A 5 0.30 22.87 0.35
CA MET A 5 0.56 22.45 1.74
C MET A 5 -0.32 23.23 2.73
N THR A 6 -0.51 24.53 2.48
CA THR A 6 -1.38 25.40 3.29
C THR A 6 -2.85 24.99 3.18
N SER A 7 -3.29 24.49 2.01
CA SER A 7 -4.67 24.03 1.81
C SER A 7 -4.99 22.71 2.53
N ALA A 8 -4.02 21.80 2.63
CA ALA A 8 -4.16 20.58 3.42
C ALA A 8 -4.21 20.91 4.92
N LEU A 9 -3.34 21.81 5.39
CA LEU A 9 -3.29 22.27 6.79
C LEU A 9 -4.55 23.06 7.21
N SER A 10 -5.11 23.90 6.33
CA SER A 10 -6.34 24.65 6.58
C SER A 10 -7.58 23.77 6.75
N SER A 11 -7.58 22.56 6.18
CA SER A 11 -8.68 21.61 6.32
C SER A 11 -8.59 20.84 7.65
N VAL A 12 -7.37 20.66 8.17
CA VAL A 12 -7.09 20.02 9.48
C VAL A 12 -7.53 20.93 10.64
N GLU A 13 -7.38 22.25 10.51
CA GLU A 13 -7.70 23.22 11.57
C GLU A 13 -9.19 23.24 11.97
N LYS A 14 -10.10 22.90 11.06
CA LYS A 14 -11.55 22.86 11.32
C LYS A 14 -12.04 21.56 11.96
N LEU A 15 -11.14 20.62 12.20
CA LEU A 15 -11.47 19.28 12.68
C LEU A 15 -10.51 18.84 13.79
N LEU A 16 -9.96 19.78 14.58
CA LEU A 16 -9.00 19.47 15.64
C LEU A 16 -9.72 18.81 16.84
N PRO A 17 -9.51 17.49 17.09
CA PRO A 17 -9.88 16.86 18.34
C PRO A 17 -9.09 17.45 19.53
N GLY A 18 -9.40 16.99 20.75
CA GLY A 18 -8.71 17.46 21.95
C GLY A 18 -7.18 17.29 21.85
N THR A 19 -6.40 18.09 22.58
CA THR A 19 -4.93 18.10 22.48
C THR A 19 -4.28 16.73 22.70
N ASP A 20 -4.89 15.87 23.50
CA ASP A 20 -4.41 14.51 23.79
C ASP A 20 -4.70 13.54 22.63
N GLU A 21 -5.88 13.66 22.02
CA GLU A 21 -6.28 12.92 20.82
C GLU A 21 -5.43 13.34 19.60
N MET A 22 -5.05 14.62 19.51
CA MET A 22 -4.12 15.13 18.49
C MET A 22 -2.72 14.55 18.63
N VAL A 23 -2.20 14.42 19.85
CA VAL A 23 -0.87 13.85 20.10
C VAL A 23 -0.84 12.35 19.78
N GLY A 24 -1.88 11.61 20.17
CA GLY A 24 -2.02 10.20 19.82
C GLY A 24 -2.08 9.97 18.30
N TRP A 25 -2.92 10.75 17.60
CA TRP A 25 -3.05 10.67 16.14
C TRP A 25 -1.74 11.01 15.42
N LEU A 26 -1.02 12.04 15.86
CA LEU A 26 0.29 12.38 15.30
C LEU A 26 1.29 11.25 15.49
N GLY A 27 1.28 10.58 16.66
CA GLY A 27 2.13 9.42 16.93
C GLY A 27 1.92 8.28 15.93
N GLU A 28 0.67 7.88 15.69
CA GLU A 28 0.32 6.83 14.73
C GLU A 28 0.73 7.18 13.29
N VAL A 29 0.61 8.47 12.92
CA VAL A 29 1.03 8.94 11.59
C VAL A 29 2.55 8.84 11.43
N PHE A 30 3.34 9.22 12.43
CA PHE A 30 4.80 9.14 12.36
C PHE A 30 5.29 7.69 12.29
N GLU A 31 4.72 6.78 13.09
CA GLU A 31 5.07 5.36 13.02
C GLU A 31 4.84 4.77 11.62
N ARG A 32 3.73 5.17 10.97
CA ARG A 32 3.43 4.72 9.62
C ARG A 32 4.39 5.28 8.57
N ILE A 33 4.87 6.51 8.75
CA ILE A 33 5.92 7.09 7.91
C ILE A 33 7.19 6.26 8.04
N ASP A 34 7.60 5.92 9.27
CA ASP A 34 8.79 5.10 9.52
C ASP A 34 8.67 3.73 8.85
N TRP A 35 7.51 3.05 8.98
CA TRP A 35 7.27 1.77 8.31
C TRP A 35 7.34 1.88 6.78
N ALA A 36 6.80 2.95 6.20
CA ALA A 36 6.84 3.20 4.77
C ALA A 36 8.28 3.44 4.27
N GLU A 37 9.06 4.22 5.02
CA GLU A 37 10.47 4.47 4.73
C GLU A 37 11.31 3.18 4.79
N GLU A 38 11.10 2.35 5.81
CA GLU A 38 11.76 1.05 5.91
C GLU A 38 11.43 0.12 4.73
N GLU A 39 10.16 0.08 4.30
CA GLU A 39 9.74 -0.72 3.15
C GLU A 39 10.29 -0.17 1.81
N ILE A 40 10.44 1.15 1.68
CA ILE A 40 11.13 1.77 0.54
C ILE A 40 12.60 1.35 0.51
N GLN A 41 13.31 1.44 1.64
CA GLN A 41 14.70 1.00 1.71
C GLN A 41 14.85 -0.49 1.41
N ALA A 42 13.95 -1.33 1.91
CA ALA A 42 13.91 -2.75 1.60
C ALA A 42 13.64 -3.00 0.10
N ALA A 43 12.70 -2.27 -0.50
CA ALA A 43 12.40 -2.36 -1.92
C ALA A 43 13.55 -1.87 -2.82
N GLN A 44 14.26 -0.81 -2.45
CA GLN A 44 15.45 -0.34 -3.18
C GLN A 44 16.58 -1.39 -3.16
N LYS A 45 16.77 -2.08 -2.04
CA LYS A 45 17.72 -3.20 -1.94
C LYS A 45 17.31 -4.38 -2.82
N ARG A 46 16.00 -4.69 -2.91
CA ARG A 46 15.46 -5.77 -3.76
C ARG A 46 15.49 -5.40 -5.26
N HIS A 47 15.30 -4.12 -5.59
CA HIS A 47 15.17 -3.61 -6.96
C HIS A 47 16.13 -2.44 -7.24
N PRO A 48 17.46 -2.67 -7.21
CA PRO A 48 18.44 -1.59 -7.30
C PRO A 48 18.35 -0.78 -8.60
N GLY A 49 17.99 -1.42 -9.72
CA GLY A 49 17.81 -0.74 -11.00
C GLY A 49 16.60 0.20 -11.07
N GLN A 50 15.67 0.09 -10.11
CA GLN A 50 14.45 0.88 -10.03
C GLN A 50 14.40 1.74 -8.75
N ALA A 51 15.55 1.91 -8.08
CA ALA A 51 15.61 2.54 -6.77
C ALA A 51 15.09 3.98 -6.75
N ALA A 52 15.25 4.73 -7.85
CA ALA A 52 14.72 6.08 -8.01
C ALA A 52 13.18 6.09 -8.07
N TRP A 53 12.58 5.22 -8.89
CA TRP A 53 11.12 5.06 -8.96
C TRP A 53 10.52 4.63 -7.63
N VAL A 54 11.15 3.64 -6.98
CA VAL A 54 10.73 3.11 -5.68
C VAL A 54 10.76 4.21 -4.61
N TRP A 55 11.81 5.04 -4.57
CA TRP A 55 11.92 6.18 -3.66
C TRP A 55 10.75 7.15 -3.81
N HIS A 56 10.47 7.57 -5.04
CA HIS A 56 9.40 8.51 -5.33
C HIS A 56 8.00 7.91 -5.16
N GLY A 57 7.90 6.60 -4.92
CA GLY A 57 6.65 5.88 -4.69
C GLY A 57 5.99 6.18 -3.35
N PHE A 58 6.65 6.88 -2.42
CA PHE A 58 6.14 7.14 -1.07
C PHE A 58 4.70 7.67 -1.03
N SER A 59 4.36 8.63 -1.90
CA SER A 59 3.00 9.21 -1.96
C SER A 59 1.92 8.22 -2.42
N LEU A 60 2.31 7.08 -3.00
CA LEU A 60 1.41 6.03 -3.49
C LEU A 60 1.11 4.97 -2.43
N LEU A 61 1.77 5.01 -1.27
CA LEU A 61 1.66 4.01 -0.21
C LEU A 61 0.46 4.21 0.72
N GLN A 62 -0.37 5.22 0.46
CA GLN A 62 -1.59 5.43 1.23
C GLN A 62 -2.63 4.34 0.90
N PRO A 63 -3.06 3.54 1.90
CA PRO A 63 -4.10 2.55 1.70
C PRO A 63 -5.46 3.21 1.55
N THR A 64 -6.39 2.54 0.85
CA THR A 64 -7.79 3.00 0.74
C THR A 64 -8.71 2.46 1.82
N HIS A 65 -8.22 1.60 2.71
CA HIS A 65 -9.02 0.90 3.71
C HIS A 65 -8.40 1.04 5.11
N GLN A 66 -9.18 1.50 6.10
CA GLN A 66 -8.69 1.82 7.44
C GLN A 66 -8.03 0.64 8.16
N ARG A 67 -8.57 -0.58 8.04
CA ARG A 67 -7.93 -1.80 8.63
C ARG A 67 -6.52 -2.10 8.11
N VAL A 68 -6.12 -1.54 6.98
CA VAL A 68 -4.75 -1.69 6.46
C VAL A 68 -3.78 -0.80 7.23
N GLU A 69 -4.24 0.07 8.12
CA GLU A 69 -3.38 0.93 8.94
C GLU A 69 -2.64 0.19 10.07
N HIS A 70 -3.01 -1.06 10.36
CA HIS A 70 -2.22 -1.91 11.24
C HIS A 70 -0.90 -2.35 10.59
N GLU A 71 0.21 -2.28 11.33
CA GLU A 71 1.57 -2.45 10.82
C GLU A 71 1.75 -3.59 9.81
N LEU A 72 1.33 -4.82 10.17
CA LEU A 72 1.53 -6.00 9.31
C LEU A 72 0.85 -5.84 7.94
N LEU A 73 -0.37 -5.32 7.91
CA LEU A 73 -1.15 -5.10 6.70
C LEU A 73 -0.63 -3.88 5.94
N PHE A 74 -0.25 -2.82 6.65
CA PHE A 74 0.31 -1.62 6.06
C PHE A 74 1.60 -1.94 5.32
N ARG A 75 2.53 -2.64 5.98
CA ARG A 75 3.80 -3.06 5.38
C ARG A 75 3.57 -4.00 4.18
N ALA A 76 2.61 -4.93 4.27
CA ALA A 76 2.24 -5.78 3.15
C ALA A 76 1.69 -4.98 1.95
N HIS A 77 0.84 -3.99 2.21
CA HIS A 77 0.36 -3.05 1.22
C HIS A 77 1.52 -2.29 0.55
N CYS A 78 2.43 -1.72 1.34
CA CYS A 78 3.60 -1.00 0.84
C CYS A 78 4.46 -1.88 -0.07
N ARG A 79 4.80 -3.10 0.37
CA ARG A 79 5.60 -4.04 -0.43
C ARG A 79 4.98 -4.32 -1.79
N GLU A 80 3.67 -4.58 -1.84
CA GLU A 80 3.00 -4.88 -3.11
C GLU A 80 2.98 -3.67 -4.04
N ILE A 81 2.74 -2.45 -3.52
CA ILE A 81 2.80 -1.23 -4.34
C ILE A 81 4.22 -0.98 -4.87
N LEU A 82 5.25 -1.08 -4.01
CA LEU A 82 6.64 -0.87 -4.41
C LEU A 82 7.11 -1.92 -5.42
N ASP A 83 6.67 -3.18 -5.29
CA ASP A 83 6.97 -4.24 -6.26
C ASP A 83 6.28 -4.00 -7.61
N ARG A 84 5.06 -3.43 -7.60
CA ARG A 84 4.38 -3.01 -8.83
C ARG A 84 5.12 -1.84 -9.50
N ILE A 85 5.59 -0.85 -8.72
CA ILE A 85 6.38 0.27 -9.23
C ILE A 85 7.66 -0.25 -9.90
N ALA A 86 8.43 -1.08 -9.21
CA ALA A 86 9.66 -1.66 -9.76
C ALA A 86 9.40 -2.46 -11.05
N ALA A 87 8.28 -3.19 -11.10
CA ALA A 87 7.87 -3.96 -12.27
C ALA A 87 7.15 -3.13 -13.36
N SER A 88 7.03 -1.80 -13.22
CA SER A 88 6.26 -0.94 -14.13
C SER A 88 4.81 -1.40 -14.34
N LYS A 89 4.19 -1.94 -13.30
CA LYS A 89 2.79 -2.39 -13.29
C LYS A 89 1.86 -1.31 -12.73
N PRO A 90 0.57 -1.32 -13.10
CA PRO A 90 -0.43 -0.44 -12.52
C PRO A 90 -0.47 -0.55 -10.98
N THR A 91 -0.40 0.59 -10.30
CA THR A 91 -0.49 0.69 -8.83
C THR A 91 -1.93 0.81 -8.34
N GLN A 92 -2.84 1.26 -9.21
CA GLN A 92 -4.22 1.62 -8.88
C GLN A 92 -5.08 0.47 -8.34
N PRO A 93 -5.04 -0.77 -8.87
CA PRO A 93 -5.87 -1.86 -8.35
C PRO A 93 -5.62 -2.14 -6.88
N GLY A 94 -6.62 -2.62 -6.15
CA GLY A 94 -6.47 -2.97 -4.73
C GLY A 94 -5.32 -3.97 -4.49
N THR A 95 -4.59 -3.81 -3.39
CA THR A 95 -3.57 -4.78 -2.94
C THR A 95 -4.22 -6.00 -2.28
N ALA A 96 -3.47 -7.08 -2.11
CA ALA A 96 -3.93 -8.26 -1.39
C ALA A 96 -4.33 -7.90 0.06
N ALA A 97 -3.56 -7.03 0.71
CA ALA A 97 -3.89 -6.52 2.05
C ALA A 97 -5.23 -5.75 2.06
N GLU A 98 -5.50 -4.92 1.06
CA GLU A 98 -6.76 -4.17 0.94
C GLU A 98 -7.96 -5.11 0.68
N VAL A 99 -7.79 -6.09 -0.22
CA VAL A 99 -8.84 -7.09 -0.50
C VAL A 99 -9.13 -7.92 0.74
N TRP A 100 -8.09 -8.40 1.43
CA TRP A 100 -8.24 -9.15 2.67
C TRP A 100 -8.95 -8.34 3.75
N ALA A 101 -8.55 -7.07 3.94
CA ALA A 101 -9.17 -6.17 4.89
C ALA A 101 -10.68 -6.01 4.63
N ALA A 102 -11.07 -5.79 3.37
CA ALA A 102 -12.48 -5.68 2.98
C ALA A 102 -13.25 -7.00 3.22
N LEU A 103 -12.64 -8.15 2.93
CA LEU A 103 -13.24 -9.47 3.17
C LEU A 103 -13.38 -9.78 4.67
N SER A 104 -12.44 -9.33 5.50
CA SER A 104 -12.45 -9.60 6.95
C SER A 104 -13.67 -8.99 7.66
N GLU A 105 -14.31 -7.98 7.07
CA GLU A 105 -15.53 -7.36 7.60
C GLU A 105 -16.83 -8.01 7.11
N ALA A 106 -16.80 -8.67 5.95
CA ALA A 106 -17.98 -9.26 5.34
C ALA A 106 -18.72 -10.29 6.24
N PRO A 107 -18.04 -11.14 7.04
CA PRO A 107 -18.66 -12.04 8.00
C PRO A 107 -19.57 -11.36 9.02
N MET A 108 -19.37 -10.06 9.30
CA MET A 108 -20.22 -9.30 10.24
C MET A 108 -21.63 -9.07 9.70
N ARG A 109 -21.85 -9.27 8.39
CA ARG A 109 -23.16 -9.07 7.73
C ARG A 109 -23.78 -10.39 7.29
N ALA A 110 -22.98 -11.33 6.79
CA ALA A 110 -23.43 -12.64 6.37
C ALA A 110 -22.25 -13.64 6.36
N PRO A 111 -22.51 -14.95 6.56
CA PRO A 111 -21.49 -15.97 6.39
C PRO A 111 -20.85 -15.92 5.00
N LEU A 112 -19.54 -16.16 4.92
CA LEU A 112 -18.82 -16.24 3.65
C LEU A 112 -19.18 -17.53 2.90
N ASN A 113 -19.30 -17.42 1.58
CA ASN A 113 -19.39 -18.57 0.70
C ASN A 113 -17.99 -19.16 0.41
N THR A 114 -17.96 -20.31 -0.27
CA THR A 114 -16.73 -21.05 -0.59
C THR A 114 -15.70 -20.18 -1.33
N GLU A 115 -16.13 -19.39 -2.31
CA GLU A 115 -15.23 -18.51 -3.08
C GLU A 115 -14.62 -17.42 -2.20
N SER A 116 -15.42 -16.80 -1.33
CA SER A 116 -14.96 -15.72 -0.46
C SER A 116 -14.00 -16.21 0.62
N VAL A 117 -14.21 -17.43 1.15
CA VAL A 117 -13.25 -18.05 2.09
C VAL A 117 -11.95 -18.40 1.37
N GLY A 118 -12.02 -18.96 0.16
CA GLY A 118 -10.83 -19.20 -0.67
C GLY A 118 -10.05 -17.92 -0.94
N LEU A 119 -10.74 -16.85 -1.34
CA LEU A 119 -10.11 -15.55 -1.58
C LEU A 119 -9.49 -14.95 -0.31
N TYR A 120 -10.14 -15.10 0.85
CA TYR A 120 -9.60 -14.67 2.14
C TYR A 120 -8.23 -15.32 2.42
N PHE A 121 -8.12 -16.64 2.28
CA PHE A 121 -6.85 -17.33 2.48
C PHE A 121 -5.80 -16.96 1.41
N ARG A 122 -6.22 -16.86 0.14
CA ARG A 122 -5.33 -16.48 -0.96
C ARG A 122 -4.73 -15.10 -0.74
N MET A 123 -5.53 -14.11 -0.36
CA MET A 123 -5.05 -12.74 -0.15
C MET A 123 -4.18 -12.62 1.10
N TRP A 124 -4.45 -13.40 2.15
CA TRP A 124 -3.56 -13.49 3.31
C TRP A 124 -2.17 -14.01 2.91
N GLN A 125 -2.12 -15.10 2.13
CA GLN A 125 -0.87 -15.67 1.63
C GLN A 125 -0.16 -14.71 0.66
N ALA A 126 -0.89 -14.10 -0.28
CA ALA A 126 -0.35 -13.17 -1.26
C ALA A 126 0.21 -11.89 -0.61
N ALA A 127 -0.36 -11.44 0.51
CA ALA A 127 0.18 -10.34 1.32
C ALA A 127 1.48 -10.72 2.08
N GLY A 128 1.88 -11.99 2.04
CA GLY A 128 3.07 -12.49 2.74
C GLY A 128 2.93 -12.44 4.26
N LEU A 129 1.70 -12.57 4.77
CA LEU A 129 1.42 -12.54 6.20
C LEU A 129 1.80 -13.88 6.86
N PRO A 130 2.07 -13.90 8.19
CA PRO A 130 2.44 -15.12 8.91
C PRO A 130 1.44 -16.25 8.66
N PRO A 131 1.88 -17.51 8.48
CA PRO A 131 0.97 -18.63 8.29
C PRO A 131 -0.06 -18.74 9.41
N LEU A 132 -1.31 -19.08 9.06
CA LEU A 132 -2.34 -19.40 10.04
C LEU A 132 -2.13 -20.85 10.49
N GLU A 133 -1.65 -21.05 11.72
CA GLU A 133 -1.17 -22.34 12.25
C GLU A 133 -2.19 -23.49 12.10
N ASP A 134 -3.49 -23.21 12.23
CA ASP A 134 -4.57 -24.22 12.14
C ASP A 134 -5.13 -24.47 10.72
N ASN A 135 -4.64 -23.75 9.70
CA ASN A 135 -5.25 -23.75 8.36
C ASN A 135 -4.30 -24.26 7.25
N ALA A 136 -3.19 -24.88 7.61
CA ALA A 136 -2.28 -25.50 6.64
C ALA A 136 -3.03 -26.53 5.77
N GLY A 137 -3.01 -26.35 4.44
CA GLY A 137 -3.75 -27.23 3.51
C GLY A 137 -5.18 -26.78 3.18
N GLN A 138 -5.73 -25.77 3.84
CA GLN A 138 -7.11 -25.34 3.58
C GLN A 138 -7.25 -24.59 2.27
N LEU A 139 -6.28 -23.74 1.92
CA LEU A 139 -6.32 -22.99 0.67
C LEU A 139 -6.40 -23.94 -0.53
N GLU A 140 -5.58 -24.98 -0.56
CA GLU A 140 -5.55 -25.99 -1.61
C GLU A 140 -6.92 -26.64 -1.85
N ASN A 141 -7.68 -26.88 -0.77
CA ASN A 141 -9.04 -27.42 -0.88
C ASN A 141 -10.01 -26.42 -1.51
N TYR A 142 -9.97 -25.15 -1.09
CA TYR A 142 -10.82 -24.10 -1.68
C TYR A 142 -10.46 -23.85 -3.15
N GLU A 143 -9.16 -23.84 -3.48
CA GLU A 143 -8.66 -23.72 -4.84
C GLU A 143 -9.15 -24.87 -5.73
N ALA A 144 -9.11 -26.10 -5.24
CA ALA A 144 -9.60 -27.27 -5.98
C ALA A 144 -11.12 -27.20 -6.24
N ILE A 145 -11.90 -26.64 -5.33
CA ILE A 145 -13.37 -26.56 -5.44
C ILE A 145 -13.82 -25.38 -6.30
N ALA A 146 -13.15 -24.23 -6.16
CA ALA A 146 -13.67 -22.95 -6.62
C ALA A 146 -12.64 -22.03 -7.29
N GLY A 147 -11.43 -22.50 -7.59
CA GLY A 147 -10.30 -21.67 -8.07
C GLY A 147 -10.66 -20.65 -9.17
N SER A 148 -11.36 -21.05 -10.23
CA SER A 148 -11.79 -20.13 -11.29
C SER A 148 -12.73 -19.02 -10.79
N ARG A 149 -13.65 -19.35 -9.89
CA ARG A 149 -14.55 -18.34 -9.28
C ARG A 149 -13.81 -17.47 -8.26
N ILE A 150 -12.76 -18.00 -7.62
CA ILE A 150 -11.87 -17.20 -6.76
C ILE A 150 -11.08 -16.21 -7.62
N ASP A 151 -10.59 -16.61 -8.80
CA ASP A 151 -9.91 -15.71 -9.75
C ASP A 151 -10.82 -14.57 -10.20
N ASP A 152 -12.07 -14.88 -10.57
CA ASP A 152 -13.07 -13.89 -10.95
C ASP A 152 -13.37 -12.93 -9.80
N LEU A 153 -13.53 -13.46 -8.58
CA LEU A 153 -13.79 -12.67 -7.39
C LEU A 153 -12.59 -11.79 -7.02
N GLU A 154 -11.37 -12.29 -7.15
CA GLU A 154 -10.15 -11.51 -6.95
C GLU A 154 -10.09 -10.34 -7.93
N ALA A 155 -10.28 -10.60 -9.22
CA ALA A 155 -10.25 -9.59 -10.26
C ALA A 155 -11.30 -8.50 -10.03
N GLU A 156 -12.53 -8.89 -9.65
CA GLU A 156 -13.59 -7.95 -9.27
C GLU A 156 -13.24 -7.17 -8.00
N SER A 157 -12.69 -7.82 -6.98
CA SER A 157 -12.39 -7.16 -5.70
C SER A 157 -11.28 -6.12 -5.87
N ARG A 158 -10.18 -6.47 -6.56
CA ARG A 158 -9.10 -5.52 -6.87
C ARG A 158 -9.58 -4.35 -7.73
N ARG A 159 -10.48 -4.62 -8.69
CA ARG A 159 -11.12 -3.58 -9.52
C ARG A 159 -12.00 -2.66 -8.68
N ARG A 160 -12.84 -3.19 -7.79
CA ARG A 160 -13.71 -2.37 -6.94
C ARG A 160 -12.92 -1.50 -5.95
N LEU A 161 -11.78 -2.00 -5.49
CA LEU A 161 -10.87 -1.29 -4.59
C LEU A 161 -9.84 -0.41 -5.34
N THR A 162 -10.10 -0.05 -6.60
CA THR A 162 -9.18 0.77 -7.38
C THR A 162 -9.06 2.17 -6.80
N ALA A 163 -7.83 2.60 -6.50
CA ALA A 163 -7.45 3.95 -6.14
C ALA A 163 -6.99 4.71 -7.39
N LEU A 164 -7.86 5.54 -7.99
CA LEU A 164 -7.56 6.20 -9.27
C LEU A 164 -6.45 7.25 -9.17
N ASP A 165 -6.25 7.82 -7.99
CA ASP A 165 -5.22 8.79 -7.63
C ASP A 165 -3.88 8.15 -7.27
N ARG A 166 -3.82 6.84 -7.04
CA ARG A 166 -2.57 6.09 -6.80
C ARG A 166 -1.80 5.92 -8.11
N ARG A 167 -1.24 7.02 -8.60
CA ARG A 167 -0.40 7.13 -9.79
C ARG A 167 0.63 8.23 -9.57
N PHE A 168 1.79 8.11 -10.20
CA PHE A 168 2.76 9.20 -10.18
C PHE A 168 2.15 10.47 -10.78
N GLY A 169 2.33 11.58 -10.06
CA GLY A 169 2.25 12.91 -10.63
C GLY A 169 3.56 13.30 -11.31
N ALA A 170 3.80 14.61 -11.44
CA ALA A 170 5.13 15.09 -11.78
C ALA A 170 6.11 14.72 -10.65
N ILE A 171 7.21 14.05 -10.99
CA ILE A 171 8.28 13.74 -10.03
C ILE A 171 9.26 14.90 -10.03
N THR A 172 9.50 15.46 -8.85
CA THR A 172 10.53 16.48 -8.60
C THR A 172 11.52 15.93 -7.59
N CYS A 173 12.81 15.92 -7.92
CA CYS A 173 13.86 15.47 -7.02
C CYS A 173 14.97 16.52 -6.90
N GLU A 174 15.42 16.75 -5.66
CA GLU A 174 16.54 17.64 -5.34
C GLU A 174 17.89 16.91 -5.35
N GLY A 175 17.93 15.64 -5.79
CA GLY A 175 19.12 14.79 -5.74
C GLY A 175 19.45 14.29 -4.32
N ARG A 176 18.46 14.27 -3.42
CA ARG A 176 18.62 13.78 -2.05
C ARG A 176 17.51 12.82 -1.68
N HIS A 177 17.89 11.63 -1.20
CA HIS A 177 16.98 10.63 -0.66
C HIS A 177 17.32 10.44 0.83
N HIS A 178 16.32 10.54 1.72
CA HIS A 178 16.52 10.57 3.19
C HIS A 178 17.58 11.58 3.68
N GLY A 179 17.69 12.74 3.01
CA GLY A 179 18.69 13.75 3.33
C GLY A 179 20.09 13.49 2.77
N GLU A 180 20.38 12.28 2.31
CA GLU A 180 21.66 11.89 1.71
C GLU A 180 21.69 12.21 0.21
N PRO A 181 22.79 12.77 -0.32
CA PRO A 181 22.97 12.95 -1.76
C PRO A 181 22.96 11.60 -2.51
N VAL A 182 22.21 11.52 -3.60
CA VAL A 182 22.15 10.33 -4.45
C VAL A 182 22.11 10.69 -5.93
N GLU A 183 22.61 9.79 -6.77
CA GLU A 183 22.36 9.86 -8.21
C GLU A 183 20.92 9.41 -8.48
N CYS A 184 20.05 10.38 -8.76
CA CYS A 184 18.65 10.13 -9.08
C CYS A 184 18.35 10.66 -10.48
N GLU A 185 17.74 9.82 -11.32
CA GLU A 185 17.39 10.17 -12.70
C GLU A 185 16.38 11.34 -12.80
N PHE A 186 15.66 11.62 -11.72
CA PHE A 186 14.71 12.73 -11.63
C PHE A 186 15.29 14.01 -11.02
N ALA A 187 16.56 14.00 -10.60
CA ALA A 187 17.17 15.18 -10.01
C ALA A 187 17.27 16.29 -11.07
N LEU A 188 16.88 17.52 -10.71
CA LEU A 188 16.84 18.69 -11.60
C LEU A 188 18.20 19.06 -12.24
N ALA A 189 19.29 18.35 -11.90
CA ALA A 189 20.58 18.45 -12.60
C ALA A 189 20.65 17.68 -13.94
N ALA A 190 19.64 16.89 -14.31
CA ALA A 190 19.63 16.10 -15.55
C ALA A 190 19.01 16.82 -16.78
N ILE A 191 18.41 18.01 -16.62
CA ILE A 191 17.69 18.71 -17.71
C ILE A 191 18.41 19.99 -18.21
N ASP A 192 19.37 20.55 -17.48
CA ASP A 192 20.06 21.79 -17.87
C ASP A 192 21.45 21.59 -18.52
N ALA A 193 21.74 20.40 -19.07
CA ALA A 193 23.02 20.08 -19.70
C ALA A 193 22.91 19.48 -21.12
N ALA A 194 21.95 19.96 -21.93
CA ALA A 194 21.88 19.70 -23.37
C ALA A 194 21.76 21.00 -24.19
#